data_AF-A0A954ZVF5-F1
#
_entry.id   AF-A0A954ZVF5-F1
#
_cell.length_a   1.000
_cell.length_b   1.000
_cell.length_c   1.000
_cell.angle_alpha   90.00
_cell.angle_beta   90.00
_cell.angle_gamma   90.00
#
_symmetry.space_group_name_H-M   'P 1'
#
loop_
_entity.id
_entity.type
_entity.pdbx_description
1 polymer ?
#
loop_
_entity_poly.entity_id
_entity_poly.type
_entity_poly.pdbx_seq_one_letter_code
_entity_poly.pdbx_strand_id
1 'polypeptide(L)'
;MSHIQPGDHQRRGAVLVVILVVMAVLALVVAGSIRPVRDEAEIATLRVETTRAFYTAESGAFVVMQGVMGNATMPTEGSTLDLNGQTVVFVQIPDETPVAVVEGISGDAVRRIELTTE
;
A
#
# COMPACT_ATOMS: atom_id res chain seq x y z
N MET A 1 27.95 -41.69 -59.56
CA MET A 1 28.08 -41.93 -58.10
C MET A 1 27.81 -40.62 -57.38
N SER A 2 26.57 -40.41 -56.89
CA SER A 2 26.19 -39.20 -56.15
C SER A 2 26.43 -39.41 -54.66
N HIS A 3 27.30 -38.60 -54.08
CA HIS A 3 27.61 -38.60 -52.65
C HIS A 3 26.49 -37.85 -51.91
N ILE A 4 25.58 -38.58 -51.26
CA ILE A 4 24.59 -37.98 -50.35
C ILE A 4 25.34 -37.56 -49.09
N GLN A 5 25.43 -36.26 -48.81
CA GLN A 5 25.97 -35.74 -47.55
C GLN A 5 24.91 -35.84 -46.45
N PRO A 6 25.13 -36.64 -45.39
CA PRO A 6 24.25 -36.70 -44.24
C PRO A 6 24.74 -35.65 -43.23
N GLY A 7 24.35 -34.39 -43.40
CA GLY A 7 24.82 -33.32 -42.51
C GLY A 7 23.79 -32.24 -42.18
N ASP A 8 22.76 -32.08 -43.01
CA ASP A 8 21.89 -30.91 -42.93
C ASP A 8 20.69 -31.10 -41.97
N HIS A 9 20.20 -32.33 -41.82
CA HIS A 9 19.04 -32.63 -40.96
C HIS A 9 19.39 -32.59 -39.47
N GLN A 10 20.61 -33.02 -39.11
CA GLN A 10 21.08 -33.03 -37.72
C GLN A 10 21.41 -31.62 -37.21
N ARG A 11 21.90 -30.74 -38.09
CA ARG A 11 22.12 -29.32 -37.79
C ARG A 11 20.79 -28.56 -37.61
N ARG A 12 19.80 -28.82 -38.47
CA ARG A 12 18.47 -28.21 -38.35
C ARG A 12 17.74 -28.64 -37.06
N GLY A 13 17.84 -29.91 -36.68
CA GLY A 13 17.30 -30.41 -35.41
C GLY A 13 17.95 -29.73 -34.19
N ALA A 14 19.28 -29.58 -34.19
CA ALA A 14 19.99 -28.90 -33.11
C ALA A 14 19.59 -27.42 -32.97
N VAL A 15 19.41 -26.71 -34.09
CA VAL A 15 18.98 -25.29 -34.08
C VAL A 15 17.58 -25.14 -33.48
N LEU A 16 16.64 -26.02 -33.80
CA LEU A 16 15.29 -25.98 -33.23
C LEU A 16 15.29 -26.22 -31.71
N VAL A 17 16.12 -27.15 -31.23
CA VAL A 17 16.26 -27.41 -29.79
C VAL A 17 16.82 -26.17 -29.08
N VAL A 18 17.85 -25.54 -29.65
CA VAL A 18 18.42 -24.30 -29.08
C VAL A 18 17.38 -23.20 -29.01
N ILE A 19 16.60 -22.99 -30.07
CA ILE A 19 15.52 -21.98 -30.07
C ILE A 19 14.48 -22.29 -28.99
N LEU A 20 14.06 -23.55 -28.86
CA LEU A 20 13.11 -23.98 -27.83
C LEU A 20 13.65 -23.73 -26.42
N VAL A 21 14.92 -24.05 -26.17
CA VAL A 21 15.57 -23.79 -24.88
C VAL A 21 15.63 -22.30 -24.60
N VAL A 22 16.02 -21.47 -25.57
CA VAL A 22 16.05 -20.01 -25.40
C VAL A 22 14.65 -19.47 -25.13
N MET A 23 13.64 -19.91 -25.87
CA MET A 23 12.25 -19.51 -25.62
C MET A 23 11.76 -19.94 -24.23
N ALA A 24 12.10 -21.15 -23.79
CA ALA A 24 11.74 -21.64 -22.46
C ALA A 24 12.41 -20.80 -21.35
N VAL A 25 13.69 -20.45 -21.52
CA VAL A 25 14.41 -19.57 -20.58
C VAL A 25 13.78 -18.18 -20.54
N LEU A 26 13.46 -17.60 -21.70
CA LEU A 26 12.80 -16.29 -21.76
C LEU A 26 11.42 -16.32 -21.10
N ALA A 27 10.62 -17.36 -21.33
CA ALA A 27 9.33 -17.54 -20.68
C ALA A 27 9.47 -17.63 -19.15
N LEU A 28 10.49 -18.33 -18.66
CA LEU A 28 10.77 -18.46 -17.23
C LEU A 28 11.20 -17.13 -16.61
N VAL A 29 12.03 -16.35 -17.29
CA VAL A 29 12.43 -14.99 -16.86
C VAL A 29 11.21 -14.07 -16.77
N VAL A 30 10.34 -14.08 -17.78
CA VAL A 30 9.11 -13.27 -17.77
C VAL A 30 8.20 -13.69 -16.62
N ALA A 31 7.97 -14.99 -16.44
CA ALA A 31 7.15 -15.50 -15.34
C ALA A 31 7.74 -15.15 -13.96
N GLY A 32 9.07 -15.19 -13.82
CA GLY A 32 9.79 -14.78 -12.61
C GLY A 32 9.71 -13.29 -12.31
N SER A 33 9.70 -12.44 -13.35
CA SER A 33 9.68 -10.97 -13.20
C SER A 33 8.36 -10.38 -12.70
N ILE A 34 7.24 -11.08 -12.87
CA ILE A 34 5.91 -10.55 -12.54
C ILE A 34 5.62 -10.60 -11.03
N ARG A 35 6.19 -11.58 -10.30
CA ARG A 35 5.89 -11.76 -8.88
C ARG A 35 6.45 -10.64 -7.99
N PRO A 36 7.74 -10.25 -8.10
CA PRO A 36 8.31 -9.21 -7.23
C PRO A 36 7.63 -7.84 -7.38
N VAL A 37 7.18 -7.51 -8.59
CA VAL A 37 6.57 -6.21 -8.91
C VAL A 37 5.24 -5.99 -8.18
N ARG A 38 4.48 -7.07 -7.92
CA ARG A 38 3.21 -6.96 -7.18
C ARG A 38 3.44 -6.67 -5.71
N ASP A 39 4.37 -7.38 -5.09
CA ASP A 39 4.71 -7.20 -3.67
C ASP A 39 5.25 -5.79 -3.41
N GLU A 40 6.09 -5.27 -4.31
CA GLU A 40 6.61 -3.90 -4.21
C GLU A 40 5.52 -2.82 -4.35
N ALA A 41 4.58 -3.01 -5.27
CA ALA A 41 3.47 -2.08 -5.47
C ALA A 41 2.51 -2.07 -4.27
N GLU A 42 2.26 -3.23 -3.66
CA GLU A 42 1.44 -3.35 -2.45
C GLU A 42 2.12 -2.65 -1.26
N ILE A 43 3.42 -2.88 -1.05
CA ILE A 43 4.18 -2.19 -0.01
C ILE A 43 4.19 -0.68 -0.21
N ALA A 44 4.36 -0.21 -1.45
CA ALA A 44 4.31 1.22 -1.75
C ALA A 44 2.92 1.82 -1.43
N THR A 45 1.86 1.10 -1.77
CA THR A 45 0.47 1.51 -1.48
C THR A 45 0.24 1.61 0.02
N LEU A 46 0.63 0.58 0.79
CA LEU A 46 0.51 0.57 2.25
C LEU A 46 1.24 1.74 2.92
N ARG A 47 2.41 2.13 2.40
CA ARG A 47 3.18 3.27 2.92
C ARG A 47 2.45 4.60 2.70
N VAL A 48 1.85 4.78 1.52
CA VAL A 48 1.05 5.97 1.20
C VAL A 48 -0.17 6.02 2.10
N GLU A 49 -0.91 4.93 2.22
CA GLU A 49 -2.10 4.81 3.08
C GLU A 49 -1.76 5.07 4.54
N THR A 50 -0.67 4.49 5.05
CA THR A 50 -0.16 4.74 6.41
C THR A 50 0.12 6.22 6.66
N THR A 51 0.77 6.89 5.70
CA THR A 51 1.10 8.32 5.83
C THR A 51 -0.15 9.18 5.84
N ARG A 52 -1.12 8.85 4.98
CA ARG A 52 -2.42 9.55 4.93
C ARG A 52 -3.25 9.33 6.18
N ALA A 53 -3.31 8.09 6.67
CA ALA A 53 -3.99 7.75 7.92
C ALA A 53 -3.40 8.53 9.11
N PHE A 54 -2.06 8.69 9.15
CA PHE A 54 -1.40 9.51 10.17
C PHE A 54 -1.78 10.99 10.05
N TYR A 55 -1.66 11.58 8.86
CA TYR A 55 -2.03 12.98 8.63
C TYR A 55 -3.51 13.26 8.90
N THR A 56 -4.37 12.30 8.61
CA THR A 56 -5.81 12.33 8.92
C THR A 56 -6.02 12.34 10.44
N ALA A 57 -5.37 11.44 11.17
CA ALA A 57 -5.43 11.41 12.64
C ALA A 57 -4.92 12.73 13.25
N GLU A 58 -3.81 13.26 12.73
CA GLU A 58 -3.22 14.53 13.17
C GLU A 58 -4.16 15.72 12.92
N SER A 59 -4.81 15.75 11.76
CA SER A 59 -5.82 16.77 11.44
C SER A 59 -7.02 16.71 12.39
N GLY A 60 -7.48 15.50 12.75
CA GLY A 60 -8.52 15.31 13.75
C GLY A 60 -8.08 15.74 15.15
N ALA A 61 -6.84 15.43 15.53
CA ALA A 61 -6.21 15.90 16.77
C ALA A 61 -6.21 17.44 16.86
N PHE A 62 -5.92 18.14 15.75
CA PHE A 62 -5.99 19.60 15.70
C PHE A 62 -7.41 20.13 15.94
N VAL A 63 -8.44 19.46 15.41
CA VAL A 63 -9.85 19.82 15.67
C VAL A 63 -10.18 19.69 17.16
N VAL A 64 -9.76 18.60 17.81
CA VAL A 64 -9.95 18.43 19.26
C VAL A 64 -9.23 19.53 20.04
N MET A 65 -7.97 19.82 19.69
CA MET A 65 -7.20 20.89 20.34
C MET A 65 -7.88 22.26 20.23
N GLN A 66 -8.42 22.60 19.05
CA GLN A 66 -9.17 23.84 18.87
C GLN A 66 -10.49 23.85 19.66
N GLY A 67 -11.13 22.69 19.83
CA GLY A 67 -12.29 22.52 20.70
C GLY A 67 -11.95 22.79 22.16
N VAL A 68 -10.85 22.22 22.67
CA VAL A 68 -10.36 22.43 24.05
C VAL A 68 -10.00 23.91 24.28
N MET A 69 -9.40 24.57 23.30
CA MET A 69 -9.08 26.01 23.38
C MET A 69 -10.32 26.92 23.29
N GLY A 70 -11.51 26.39 23.01
CA GLY A 70 -12.74 27.17 22.83
C GLY A 70 -12.83 27.93 21.50
N ASN A 71 -11.94 27.64 20.55
CA ASN A 71 -11.90 28.27 19.23
C ASN A 71 -12.83 27.57 18.22
N ALA A 72 -13.25 26.33 18.51
CA ALA A 72 -14.13 25.52 17.68
C ALA A 72 -15.12 24.73 18.55
N THR A 73 -16.16 24.19 17.93
CA THR A 73 -17.05 23.24 18.61
C THR A 73 -16.34 21.92 18.82
N MET A 74 -16.37 21.41 20.06
CA MET A 74 -15.79 20.12 20.40
C MET A 74 -16.54 19.00 19.65
N PRO A 75 -15.84 18.09 18.95
CA PRO A 75 -16.48 16.94 18.32
C PRO A 75 -17.10 16.01 19.37
N THR A 76 -18.12 15.27 18.97
CA THR A 76 -18.75 14.27 19.82
C THR A 76 -17.93 12.99 19.81
N GLU A 77 -17.78 12.34 20.96
CA GLU A 77 -17.19 11.00 21.03
C GLU A 77 -17.95 10.01 20.13
N GLY A 78 -17.21 9.17 19.41
CA GLY A 78 -17.72 8.25 18.40
C GLY A 78 -18.12 8.90 17.07
N SER A 79 -18.08 10.23 16.95
CA SER A 79 -18.36 10.89 15.67
C SER A 79 -17.23 10.70 14.66
N THR A 80 -17.56 10.88 13.39
CA THR A 80 -16.61 10.75 12.29
C THR A 80 -16.57 12.01 11.44
N LEU A 81 -15.41 12.28 10.85
CA LEU A 81 -15.21 13.37 9.89
C LEU A 81 -14.54 12.81 8.64
N ASP A 82 -15.17 13.02 7.49
CA ASP A 82 -14.59 12.67 6.19
C ASP A 82 -13.69 13.80 5.69
N LEU A 83 -12.46 13.46 5.33
CA LEU A 83 -11.45 14.33 4.76
C LEU A 83 -11.01 13.79 3.40
N ASN A 84 -11.79 14.08 2.36
CA ASN A 84 -11.50 13.67 0.98
C ASN A 84 -11.30 12.15 0.83
N GLY A 85 -12.24 11.36 1.38
CA GLY A 85 -12.18 9.89 1.31
C GLY A 85 -11.24 9.26 2.33
N GLN A 86 -10.74 10.04 3.29
CA GLN A 86 -10.12 9.56 4.52
C GLN A 86 -11.09 9.80 5.68
N THR A 87 -11.02 9.00 6.73
CA THR A 87 -11.95 9.12 7.86
C THR A 87 -11.19 9.39 9.14
N VAL A 88 -11.58 10.45 9.84
CA VAL A 88 -11.23 10.68 11.25
C VAL A 88 -12.33 10.07 12.12
N VAL A 89 -11.96 9.36 13.17
CA VAL A 89 -12.86 8.86 14.21
C VAL A 89 -12.43 9.46 15.54
N PHE A 90 -13.35 10.15 16.20
CA PHE A 90 -13.13 10.73 17.51
C PHE A 90 -13.44 9.70 18.60
N VAL A 91 -12.49 8.81 18.88
CA VAL A 91 -12.71 7.65 19.75
C VAL A 91 -12.93 8.04 21.21
N GLN A 92 -12.19 9.03 21.70
CA GLN A 92 -12.33 9.54 23.06
C GLN A 92 -12.09 11.05 23.04
N ILE A 93 -12.96 11.80 23.69
CA ILE A 93 -12.88 13.26 23.78
C ILE A 93 -12.68 13.65 25.25
N PRO A 94 -11.82 14.63 25.55
CA PRO A 94 -11.50 14.99 26.92
C PRO A 94 -12.66 15.78 27.53
N ASP A 95 -13.54 15.07 28.24
CA ASP A 95 -14.63 15.63 29.06
C ASP A 95 -14.29 15.45 30.56
N GLU A 96 -14.37 14.22 31.07
CA GLU A 96 -13.98 13.89 32.46
C GLU A 96 -12.53 13.41 32.58
N THR A 97 -11.89 13.05 31.45
CA THR A 97 -10.51 12.56 31.39
C THR A 97 -9.64 13.54 30.60
N PRO A 98 -8.37 13.76 30.99
CA PRO A 98 -7.45 14.64 30.26
C PRO A 98 -6.91 14.02 28.97
N VAL A 99 -7.55 12.97 28.45
CA VAL A 99 -7.04 12.20 27.31
C VAL A 99 -8.02 12.32 26.15
N ALA A 100 -7.48 12.66 24.98
CA ALA A 100 -8.17 12.58 23.70
C ALA A 100 -7.57 11.46 22.86
N VAL A 101 -8.42 10.66 22.22
CA VAL A 101 -8.01 9.63 21.26
C VAL A 101 -8.66 9.91 19.93
N VAL A 102 -7.83 10.03 18.89
CA VAL A 102 -8.26 10.24 17.52
C VAL A 102 -7.67 9.16 16.63
N GLU A 103 -8.50 8.55 15.79
CA GLU A 103 -8.06 7.59 14.79
C GLU A 103 -8.24 8.17 13.39
N GLY A 104 -7.22 8.02 12.54
CA GLY A 104 -7.26 8.37 11.13
C GLY A 104 -7.19 7.11 10.29
N ILE A 105 -8.05 7.03 9.28
CA ILE A 105 -8.25 5.86 8.42
C ILE A 105 -8.06 6.29 6.97
N SER A 106 -7.26 5.53 6.23
CA SER A 106 -7.05 5.72 4.78
C SER A 106 -6.85 4.35 4.13
N GLY A 107 -7.80 3.91 3.31
CA GLY A 107 -7.76 2.57 2.72
C GLY A 107 -7.80 1.51 3.82
N ASP A 108 -6.80 0.61 3.82
CA ASP A 108 -6.68 -0.45 4.84
C ASP A 108 -5.82 -0.01 6.04
N ALA A 109 -5.22 1.19 6.00
CA ALA A 109 -4.38 1.70 7.08
C ALA A 109 -5.18 2.47 8.13
N VAL A 110 -4.90 2.18 9.40
CA VAL A 110 -5.44 2.89 10.57
C VAL A 110 -4.28 3.40 11.44
N ARG A 111 -4.37 4.66 11.88
CA ARG A 111 -3.42 5.27 12.81
C ARG A 111 -4.15 5.94 13.96
N ARG A 112 -3.66 5.72 15.17
CA ARG A 112 -4.23 6.26 16.42
C ARG A 112 -3.26 7.25 17.02
N ILE A 113 -3.77 8.42 17.38
CA ILE A 113 -3.06 9.46 18.13
C ILE A 113 -3.78 9.63 19.46
N GLU A 114 -2.98 9.61 20.52
CA GLU A 114 -3.42 9.90 21.88
C GLU A 114 -2.79 11.23 22.30
N LEU A 115 -3.62 12.14 22.80
CA LEU A 115 -3.20 13.45 23.30
C LEU A 115 -3.58 13.55 24.76
N THR A 116 -2.65 13.99 25.59
CA THR A 116 -2.91 14.32 26.99
C THR A 116 -2.97 15.83 27.12
N THR A 117 -4.09 16.36 27.59
CA THR A 117 -4.27 17.76 27.96
C THR A 117 -3.86 17.92 29.43
N GLU A 118 -2.62 18.36 29.67
CA GLU A 118 -2.16 18.78 31.02
C GLU A 118 -2.70 20.17 31.41
#